data_AF-A0A6I5XC44-F1
#
_entry.id   AF-A0A6I5XC44-F1
#
_cell.length_a   1.000
_cell.length_b   1.000
_cell.length_c   1.000
_cell.angle_alpha   90.00
_cell.angle_beta   90.00
_cell.angle_gamma   90.00
#
_symmetry.space_group_name_H-M   'P 1'
#
loop_
_entity.id
_entity.type
_entity.pdbx_description
1 polymer ?
#
loop_
_entity_poly.entity_id
_entity_poly.type
_entity_poly.pdbx_seq_one_letter_code
_entity_poly.pdbx_strand_id
1 'polypeptide(L)'
;MADRYGFSPDDDAPVFVISVAATLAGMHAQTLRQYDRLGLVTPSRTRGGGRRYSGRDVALLREVQRLSQEGVSLAGIQRILELENQVSALRARVGELAAELQRTRASVTGSSQHRVFAVGPTGDVIALRAGERPRQTRPPQALVVWRPNT
;
A
#
# COMPACT_ATOMS: atom_id res chain seq x y z
N MET A 1 11.62 -13.73 8.63
CA MET A 1 11.79 -13.55 10.09
C MET A 1 11.21 -12.19 10.53
N ALA A 2 9.96 -11.89 10.14
CA ALA A 2 9.32 -10.59 10.38
C ALA A 2 7.87 -10.85 10.81
N ASP A 3 7.69 -11.28 12.06
CA ASP A 3 6.38 -11.28 12.74
C ASP A 3 6.57 -11.39 14.27
N ARG A 4 7.43 -10.53 14.84
CA ARG A 4 7.66 -10.49 16.30
C ARG A 4 7.02 -9.28 16.99
N TYR A 5 6.22 -8.51 16.26
CA TYR A 5 5.64 -7.26 16.70
C TYR A 5 4.17 -7.20 16.31
N GLY A 6 3.35 -8.02 16.97
CA GLY A 6 1.90 -7.88 16.91
C GLY A 6 1.49 -6.58 17.60
N PHE A 7 1.41 -5.49 16.85
CA PHE A 7 0.89 -4.22 17.33
C PHE A 7 -0.61 -4.15 17.05
N SER A 8 -1.41 -3.90 18.08
CA SER A 8 -2.82 -3.55 17.92
C SER A 8 -2.95 -2.05 17.63
N PRO A 9 -3.96 -1.60 16.86
CA PRO A 9 -4.20 -0.17 16.59
C PRO A 9 -4.31 0.70 17.85
N ASP A 10 -4.72 0.11 18.98
CA ASP A 10 -4.79 0.76 20.29
C ASP A 10 -3.40 1.14 20.84
N ASP A 11 -2.32 0.54 20.34
CA ASP A 11 -0.94 0.80 20.81
C ASP A 11 -0.38 2.15 20.35
N ASP A 12 -1.02 2.81 19.37
CA ASP A 12 -0.61 4.15 18.90
C ASP A 12 -1.19 5.28 19.76
N ALA A 13 -2.18 5.00 20.62
CA ALA A 13 -2.79 6.01 21.48
C ALA A 13 -1.78 6.52 22.53
N PRO A 14 -1.48 7.83 22.60
CA PRO A 14 -0.51 8.37 23.55
C PRO A 14 -1.14 8.53 24.94
N VAL A 15 -1.20 7.44 25.70
CA VAL A 15 -1.88 7.38 26.99
C VAL A 15 -0.91 7.53 28.17
N PHE A 16 0.33 7.05 28.05
CA PHE A 16 1.26 6.90 29.18
C PHE A 16 2.05 8.17 29.47
N VAL A 17 2.11 8.58 30.74
CA VAL A 17 3.04 9.63 31.20
C VAL A 17 4.46 9.09 31.32
N ILE A 18 5.46 9.99 31.36
CA ILE A 18 6.88 9.59 31.38
C ILE A 18 7.26 8.63 32.52
N SER A 19 6.66 8.76 33.70
CA SER A 19 6.91 7.85 34.83
C SER A 19 6.43 6.44 34.53
N VAL A 20 5.20 6.30 34.03
CA VAL A 20 4.62 5.02 33.65
C VAL A 20 5.39 4.39 32.49
N ALA A 21 5.71 5.18 31.46
CA ALA A 21 6.51 4.70 30.33
C ALA A 21 7.90 4.23 30.76
N ALA A 22 8.54 4.93 31.71
CA ALA A 22 9.84 4.55 32.26
C ALA A 22 9.77 3.20 32.99
N THR A 23 8.75 3.01 33.83
CA THR A 23 8.50 1.73 34.52
C THR A 23 8.24 0.61 33.53
N LEU A 24 7.38 0.83 32.54
CA LEU A 24 7.05 -0.18 31.53
C LEU A 24 8.28 -0.52 30.67
N ALA A 25 9.11 0.46 30.34
CA ALA A 25 10.33 0.25 29.57
C ALA A 25 11.50 -0.32 30.41
N GLY A 26 11.38 -0.43 31.74
CA GLY A 26 12.48 -0.88 32.60
C GLY A 26 13.65 0.11 32.65
N MET A 27 13.37 1.40 32.55
CA MET A 27 14.35 2.48 32.41
C MET A 27 14.09 3.61 33.40
N HIS A 28 15.09 4.46 33.62
CA HIS A 28 14.91 5.68 34.41
C HIS A 28 14.28 6.81 33.57
N ALA A 29 13.41 7.63 34.17
CA ALA A 29 12.76 8.74 33.47
C ALA A 29 13.74 9.76 32.87
N GLN A 30 14.94 9.90 33.46
CA GLN A 30 16.00 10.75 32.89
C GLN A 30 16.55 10.20 31.57
N THR A 31 16.67 8.87 31.44
CA THR A 31 17.11 8.21 30.20
C THR A 31 16.09 8.41 29.10
N LEU A 32 14.79 8.29 29.41
CA LEU A 32 13.72 8.59 28.45
C LEU A 32 13.76 10.05 27.97
N ARG A 33 14.07 11.00 28.86
CA ARG A 33 14.27 12.41 28.47
C ARG A 33 15.49 12.59 27.56
N GLN A 34 16.57 11.87 27.83
CA GLN A 34 17.74 11.88 26.97
C GLN A 34 17.41 11.33 25.58
N TYR A 35 16.72 10.20 25.49
CA TYR A 35 16.37 9.57 24.21
C TYR A 35 15.41 10.41 23.38
N ASP A 36 14.43 11.06 24.00
CA ASP A 36 13.57 12.01 23.30
C ASP A 36 14.36 13.24 22.80
N ARG A 37 15.31 13.78 23.58
CA ARG A 37 16.16 14.88 23.10
C ARG A 37 17.06 14.47 21.93
N LEU A 38 17.46 13.21 21.88
CA LEU A 38 18.21 12.62 20.76
C LEU A 38 17.31 12.25 19.57
N GLY A 39 15.99 12.39 19.70
CA GLY A 39 15.04 12.07 18.63
C GLY A 39 14.82 10.56 18.42
N LEU A 40 15.25 9.71 19.36
CA LEU A 40 15.04 8.25 19.27
C LEU A 40 13.57 7.86 19.44
N VAL A 41 12.83 8.64 20.23
CA VAL A 41 11.39 8.49 20.46
C VAL A 41 10.78 9.88 20.46
N THR A 42 9.68 10.06 19.73
CA THR A 42 8.96 11.34 19.65
C THR A 42 7.61 11.20 20.34
N PRO A 43 7.51 11.47 21.66
CA PRO A 43 6.26 11.39 22.38
C PRO A 43 5.31 12.50 21.93
N SER A 44 4.02 12.21 21.97
CA SER A 44 2.99 13.23 21.79
C SER A 44 3.01 14.22 22.95
N ARG A 45 2.73 15.50 22.67
CA ARG A 45 2.66 16.54 23.71
C ARG A 45 1.21 16.91 24.00
N THR A 46 0.88 17.00 25.28
CA THR A 46 -0.41 17.53 25.74
C THR A 46 -0.43 19.06 25.65
N ARG A 47 -1.63 19.67 25.68
CA ARG A 47 -1.79 21.15 25.74
C ARG A 47 -1.01 21.80 26.88
N GLY A 48 -0.76 21.09 27.99
CA GLY A 48 0.05 21.55 29.12
C GLY A 48 1.56 21.27 29.00
N GLY A 49 2.04 20.84 27.82
CA GLY A 49 3.47 20.57 27.59
C GLY A 49 3.98 19.23 28.14
N GLY A 50 3.13 18.44 28.80
CA GLY A 50 3.46 17.11 29.31
C GLY A 50 3.59 16.08 28.18
N ARG A 51 4.58 15.18 28.29
CA ARG A 51 4.85 14.10 27.34
C ARG A 51 3.91 12.92 27.56
N ARG A 52 3.34 12.42 26.47
CA ARG A 52 2.51 11.22 26.42
C ARG A 52 3.15 10.23 25.45
N TYR A 53 3.42 9.04 25.96
CA TYR A 53 3.97 7.91 25.23
C TYR A 53 2.85 6.95 24.88
N SER A 54 2.91 6.38 23.68
CA SER A 54 2.02 5.31 23.25
C SER A 54 2.57 3.93 23.66
N GLY A 55 1.79 2.87 23.48
CA GLY A 55 2.27 1.50 23.67
C GLY A 55 3.43 1.17 22.72
N ARG A 56 3.34 1.68 21.49
CA ARG A 56 4.41 1.60 20.49
C ARG A 56 5.70 2.29 20.93
N ASP A 57 5.61 3.48 21.53
CA ASP A 57 6.78 4.17 22.07
C ASP A 57 7.47 3.36 23.17
N VAL A 58 6.69 2.72 24.05
CA VAL A 58 7.21 1.86 25.12
C VAL A 58 7.91 0.63 24.56
N ALA A 59 7.33 -0.02 23.54
CA ALA A 59 7.97 -1.15 22.86
C ALA A 59 9.29 -0.74 22.20
N LEU A 60 9.31 0.42 21.55
CA LEU A 60 10.50 0.99 20.95
C LEU A 60 11.59 1.27 22.00
N LEU A 61 11.23 1.86 23.15
CA LEU A 61 12.16 2.11 24.25
C LEU A 61 12.80 0.83 24.80
N ARG A 62 12.02 -0.26 24.92
CA ARG A 62 12.53 -1.58 25.34
C ARG A 62 13.54 -2.13 24.32
N GLU A 63 13.28 -1.96 23.04
CA GLU A 63 14.18 -2.43 22.00
C GLU A 63 15.48 -1.62 21.95
N VAL A 64 15.38 -0.29 22.08
CA VAL A 64 16.55 0.60 22.24
C VAL A 64 17.38 0.18 23.46
N GLN A 65 16.72 -0.16 24.58
CA GLN A 65 17.41 -0.66 25.77
C GLN A 65 18.18 -1.95 25.48
N ARG A 66 17.53 -2.93 24.85
CA ARG A 66 18.12 -4.22 24.50
C ARG A 66 19.35 -4.04 23.61
N LEU A 67 19.23 -3.28 22.53
CA LEU A 67 20.34 -2.99 21.62
C LEU A 67 21.47 -2.22 22.30
N SER A 68 21.14 -1.29 23.20
CA SER A 68 22.15 -0.57 23.97
C SER A 68 22.91 -1.49 24.94
N GLN A 69 22.25 -2.49 25.54
CA GLN A 69 22.90 -3.48 26.40
C GLN A 69 23.79 -4.44 25.61
N GLU A 70 23.50 -4.67 24.33
CA GLU A 70 24.31 -5.44 23.39
C GLU A 70 25.53 -4.66 22.85
N GLY A 71 25.75 -3.42 23.32
CA GLY A 71 26.91 -2.61 22.97
C GLY A 71 26.75 -1.76 21.72
N VAL A 72 25.53 -1.67 21.15
CA VAL A 72 25.26 -0.80 20.01
C VAL A 72 25.22 0.67 20.49
N SER A 73 25.92 1.55 19.76
CA SER A 73 25.87 2.98 20.05
C SER A 73 24.49 3.56 19.76
N LEU A 74 24.09 4.61 20.49
CA LEU A 74 22.79 5.27 20.27
C LEU A 74 22.62 5.79 18.83
N ALA A 75 23.70 6.24 18.20
CA ALA A 75 23.71 6.63 16.79
C ALA A 75 23.46 5.44 15.85
N GLY A 76 24.03 4.28 16.18
CA GLY A 76 23.74 3.03 15.47
C GLY A 76 22.29 2.61 15.60
N ILE A 77 21.73 2.67 16.82
CA ILE A 77 20.32 2.37 17.07
C ILE A 77 19.42 3.34 16.28
N GLN A 78 19.70 4.64 16.31
CA GLN A 78 18.97 5.63 15.52
C GLN A 78 18.96 5.27 14.03
N ARG A 79 20.12 4.88 13.49
CA ARG A 79 20.25 4.52 12.08
C ARG A 79 19.47 3.25 11.74
N ILE A 80 19.47 2.25 12.62
CA ILE A 80 18.68 1.02 12.44
C ILE A 80 17.20 1.36 12.36
N LEU A 81 16.69 2.15 13.32
CA LEU A 81 15.29 2.54 13.36
C LEU A 81 14.86 3.36 12.14
N GLU A 82 15.72 4.26 11.69
CA GLU A 82 15.48 5.03 10.46
C GLU A 82 15.36 4.10 9.24
N LEU A 83 16.27 3.12 9.11
CA LEU A 83 16.25 2.15 8.02
C LEU A 83 15.02 1.25 8.08
N GLU A 84 14.61 0.80 9.27
CA GLU A 84 13.38 0.02 9.45
C GLU A 84 12.14 0.80 9.01
N ASN A 85 12.06 2.09 9.37
CA ASN A 85 10.98 2.97 8.93
C ASN A 85 10.98 3.14 7.41
N GLN A 86 12.16 3.32 6.79
CA GLN A 86 12.28 3.41 5.33
C GLN A 86 11.84 2.11 4.64
N VAL A 87 12.25 0.95 5.16
CA VAL A 87 11.84 -0.36 4.64
C VAL A 87 10.33 -0.55 4.78
N SER A 88 9.74 -0.17 5.90
CA SER A 88 8.29 -0.24 6.11
C SER A 88 7.54 0.65 5.10
N ALA A 89 7.98 1.90 4.93
CA ALA A 89 7.39 2.82 3.96
C ALA A 89 7.52 2.31 2.51
N LEU A 90 8.67 1.77 2.14
CA LEU A 90 8.89 1.16 0.83
C LEU A 90 8.00 -0.06 0.61
N ARG A 91 7.83 -0.92 1.61
CA ARG A 91 6.92 -2.07 1.53
C ARG A 91 5.47 -1.64 1.36
N ALA A 92 5.02 -0.64 2.11
CA ALA A 92 3.69 -0.06 1.95
C ALA A 92 3.49 0.47 0.53
N ARG A 93 4.49 1.21 0.00
CA ARG A 93 4.46 1.76 -1.35
C ARG A 93 4.42 0.69 -2.43
N VAL A 94 5.19 -0.39 -2.27
CA VAL A 94 5.14 -1.55 -3.18
C VAL A 94 3.76 -2.20 -3.14
N GLY A 95 3.15 -2.33 -1.96
CA GLY A 95 1.79 -2.84 -1.81
C GLY A 95 0.75 -1.98 -2.53
N GLU A 96 0.81 -0.66 -2.36
CA GLU A 96 -0.06 0.30 -3.07
C GLU A 96 0.05 0.17 -4.59
N LEU A 97 1.29 0.17 -5.11
CA LEU A 97 1.56 0.06 -6.55
C LEU A 97 1.10 -1.29 -7.10
N ALA A 98 1.30 -2.38 -6.36
CA ALA A 98 0.82 -3.70 -6.75
C ALA A 98 -0.72 -3.72 -6.84
N ALA A 99 -1.41 -3.12 -5.87
CA ALA A 99 -2.87 -3.00 -5.88
C ALA A 99 -3.38 -2.12 -7.03
N GLU A 100 -2.66 -1.05 -7.37
CA GLU A 100 -2.96 -0.21 -8.53
C GLU A 100 -2.79 -0.98 -9.86
N LEU A 101 -1.66 -1.66 -10.05
CA LEU A 101 -1.42 -2.48 -11.24
C LEU A 101 -2.49 -3.57 -11.41
N GLN A 102 -2.94 -4.17 -10.31
CA GLN A 102 -3.99 -5.18 -10.33
C GLN A 102 -5.34 -4.59 -10.74
N ARG A 103 -5.69 -3.40 -10.26
CA ARG A 103 -6.91 -2.67 -10.68
C ARG A 103 -6.87 -2.32 -12.17
N THR A 104 -5.74 -1.79 -12.66
CA THR A 104 -5.57 -1.46 -14.08
C THR A 104 -5.67 -2.70 -14.95
N ARG A 105 -4.97 -3.79 -14.60
CA ARG A 105 -5.07 -5.06 -15.32
C ARG A 105 -6.50 -5.60 -15.33
N ALA A 106 -7.21 -5.56 -14.21
CA ALA A 106 -8.60 -5.99 -14.14
C ALA A 106 -9.53 -5.15 -15.05
N SER A 107 -9.32 -3.83 -15.15
CA SER A 107 -10.08 -2.98 -16.08
C SER A 107 -9.79 -3.27 -17.56
N VAL A 108 -8.53 -3.55 -17.90
CA VAL A 108 -8.13 -3.93 -19.27
C VAL A 108 -8.74 -5.27 -19.64
N THR A 109 -8.62 -6.29 -18.78
CA THR A 109 -9.19 -7.62 -19.01
C THR A 109 -10.72 -7.62 -18.99
N GLY A 110 -11.35 -6.81 -18.13
CA GLY A 110 -12.80 -6.67 -18.04
C GLY A 110 -13.44 -5.97 -19.25
N SER A 111 -12.78 -4.97 -19.82
CA SER A 111 -13.21 -4.38 -21.11
C SER A 111 -12.92 -5.28 -22.31
N SER A 112 -11.90 -6.13 -22.17
CA SER A 112 -11.52 -7.18 -23.12
C SER A 112 -12.30 -8.48 -22.91
N GLN A 113 -13.51 -8.44 -22.32
CA GLN A 113 -14.47 -9.54 -22.43
C GLN A 113 -14.85 -9.71 -23.92
N HIS A 114 -13.95 -10.40 -24.60
CA HIS A 114 -14.09 -11.15 -25.83
C HIS A 114 -14.75 -10.34 -26.96
N ARG A 115 -14.14 -9.22 -27.35
CA ARG A 115 -14.48 -8.59 -28.63
C ARG A 115 -13.82 -9.38 -29.75
N VAL A 116 -14.62 -10.08 -30.54
CA VAL A 116 -14.16 -10.79 -31.74
C VAL A 116 -14.26 -9.79 -32.89
N PHE A 117 -13.16 -9.55 -33.59
CA PHE A 117 -13.16 -8.73 -34.80
C PHE A 117 -13.57 -9.62 -35.97
N ALA A 118 -14.69 -9.31 -36.62
CA ALA A 118 -15.08 -9.95 -37.86
C ALA A 118 -14.77 -9.02 -39.03
N VAL A 119 -14.24 -9.61 -40.11
CA VAL A 119 -14.04 -8.92 -41.38
C VAL A 119 -15.26 -9.17 -42.25
N GLY A 120 -15.93 -8.09 -42.66
CA GLY A 120 -17.01 -8.14 -43.63
C GLY A 120 -16.48 -8.46 -45.03
N PRO A 121 -17.33 -8.99 -45.94
CA PRO A 121 -16.93 -9.30 -47.31
C PRO A 121 -16.49 -8.07 -48.12
N THR A 122 -16.79 -6.86 -47.63
CA THR A 122 -16.39 -5.56 -48.17
C THR A 122 -15.10 -5.00 -47.57
N GLY A 123 -14.46 -5.71 -46.64
CA GLY A 123 -13.22 -5.29 -45.98
C GLY A 123 -13.41 -4.38 -44.77
N ASP A 124 -14.65 -4.13 -44.35
CA ASP A 124 -14.96 -3.42 -43.12
C ASP A 124 -14.69 -4.28 -41.87
N VAL A 125 -14.14 -3.67 -40.83
CA VAL A 125 -13.84 -4.34 -39.55
C VAL A 125 -14.89 -3.95 -38.53
N ILE A 126 -15.61 -4.95 -38.01
CA ILE A 126 -16.68 -4.76 -37.03
C ILE A 126 -16.27 -5.43 -35.71
N ALA A 127 -16.30 -4.68 -34.60
CA ALA A 127 -16.07 -5.24 -33.28
C ALA A 127 -17.36 -5.87 -32.74
N LEU A 128 -17.39 -7.20 -32.63
CA LEU A 128 -18.53 -7.97 -32.11
C LEU A 128 -18.27 -8.46 -30.70
N ARG A 129 -19.32 -8.69 -29.91
CA ARG A 129 -19.18 -9.45 -28.66
C ARG A 129 -19.07 -10.94 -28.98
N ALA A 130 -18.28 -11.70 -28.21
CA ALA A 130 -18.22 -13.15 -28.41
C ALA A 130 -19.59 -13.78 -28.16
N GLY A 131 -19.98 -14.66 -29.09
CA GLY A 131 -21.31 -15.27 -29.15
C GLY A 131 -22.31 -14.50 -30.02
N GLU A 132 -21.99 -13.28 -30.48
CA GLU A 132 -22.84 -12.51 -31.38
C GLU A 132 -22.55 -12.91 -32.84
N ARG A 133 -23.57 -13.44 -33.54
CA ARG A 133 -23.47 -13.72 -34.98
C ARG A 133 -23.66 -12.42 -35.77
N PRO A 134 -22.82 -12.12 -36.78
CA PRO A 134 -23.05 -10.98 -37.65
C PRO A 134 -24.43 -11.11 -38.32
N ARG A 135 -25.31 -10.12 -38.12
CA ARG A 135 -26.54 -10.02 -38.92
C ARG A 135 -26.11 -9.61 -40.33
N GLN A 136 -26.14 -10.55 -41.28
CA GLN A 136 -25.99 -10.23 -42.69
C GLN A 136 -27.14 -9.32 -43.11
N THR A 137 -26.88 -8.02 -43.25
CA THR A 137 -27.72 -7.15 -44.05
C THR A 137 -27.49 -7.56 -45.49
N ARG A 138 -28.35 -8.41 -46.05
CA ARG A 138 -28.34 -8.69 -47.49
C ARG A 138 -28.40 -7.33 -48.20
N PRO A 139 -27.44 -6.99 -49.07
CA PRO A 139 -27.61 -5.81 -49.91
C PRO A 139 -28.91 -6.00 -50.71
N PRO A 140 -29.71 -4.94 -50.93
CA PRO A 140 -30.92 -5.05 -51.71
C PRO A 140 -30.55 -5.63 -53.06
N GLN A 141 -31.05 -6.85 -53.32
CA GLN A 141 -30.86 -7.56 -54.56
C GLN A 141 -31.65 -6.81 -55.63
N ALA A 142 -30.97 -5.87 -56.28
CA ALA A 142 -31.50 -5.19 -57.45
C ALA A 142 -31.56 -6.21 -58.60
N LEU A 143 -32.78 -6.58 -58.97
CA LEU A 143 -33.06 -7.50 -60.06
C LEU A 143 -32.79 -6.75 -61.37
N VAL A 144 -31.61 -6.96 -61.95
CA VAL A 144 -31.29 -6.43 -63.28
C VAL A 144 -32.02 -7.28 -64.31
N VAL A 145 -33.12 -6.75 -64.84
CA VAL A 145 -33.81 -7.33 -65.99
C VAL A 145 -32.90 -7.18 -67.20
N TRP A 146 -32.19 -8.24 -67.53
CA TRP A 146 -31.40 -8.32 -68.74
C TRP A 146 -32.34 -8.24 -69.95
N ARG A 147 -32.13 -7.23 -70.82
CA ARG A 147 -32.79 -7.09 -72.11
C ARG A 147 -31.75 -7.23 -73.21
N PRO A 148 -31.78 -8.28 -74.03
CA PRO A 148 -30.96 -8.34 -75.23
C PRO A 148 -31.53 -7.36 -76.26
N ASN A 149 -30.71 -6.42 -76.71
CA ASN A 149 -31.01 -5.67 -77.93
C ASN A 149 -30.70 -6.55 -79.14
N THR A 150 -31.64 -6.56 -80.09
CA THR A 150 -31.46 -7.00 -81.47
C THR A 150 -30.82 -5.88 -82.28
#